data_AF-A0AAV0LI77-F1
#
_entry.id   AF-A0AAV0LI77-F1
#
_cell.length_a   1.000
_cell.length_b   1.000
_cell.length_c   1.000
_cell.angle_alpha   90.00
_cell.angle_beta   90.00
_cell.angle_gamma   90.00
#
_symmetry.space_group_name_H-M   'P 1'
#
loop_
_entity.id
_entity.type
_entity.pdbx_description
1 polymer ?
#
loop_
_entity_poly.entity_id
_entity_poly.type
_entity_poly.pdbx_seq_one_letter_code
_entity_poly.pdbx_strand_id
1 'polypeptide(L)'
;MKTPHTCGRMSFARWRAIRAQQTGKEPDRLETFENTHTRKNGTYVNEYTATLIEKAHTLRQEGSADNEQIFQKLLGPEHPGRVRCAGLGPTPSTYFGPSSSSASTSSTTTLCSNEVVALGIEVVELRSEVVELKSEVVELKTEVGRLGSGMEQLQMEVDTLKAFILQHLCREKGPIEGSFRAPSSSSQSATRG
;
A
#
# COMPACT_ATOMS: atom_id res chain seq x y z
N MET A 1 -1.78 -23.18 -28.11
CA MET A 1 -0.77 -22.84 -27.08
C MET A 1 -0.85 -21.35 -26.81
N LYS A 2 -0.98 -20.91 -25.54
CA LYS A 2 -1.09 -19.48 -25.19
C LYS A 2 0.25 -18.71 -25.29
N THR A 3 1.37 -19.43 -25.49
CA THR A 3 2.72 -18.86 -25.63
C THR A 3 3.47 -19.58 -26.76
N PRO A 4 3.52 -19.02 -27.99
CA PRO A 4 4.35 -19.57 -29.05
C PRO A 4 5.83 -19.37 -28.73
N HIS A 5 6.69 -20.33 -29.09
CA HIS A 5 8.15 -20.23 -28.91
C HIS A 5 8.86 -19.88 -30.22
N THR A 6 10.10 -19.36 -30.14
CA THR A 6 10.91 -18.92 -31.28
C THR A 6 11.91 -19.97 -31.79
N CYS A 7 11.99 -21.17 -31.18
CA CYS A 7 12.94 -22.23 -31.57
C CYS A 7 12.70 -22.89 -32.93
N GLY A 8 11.63 -22.53 -33.66
CA GLY A 8 11.29 -23.15 -34.94
C GLY A 8 11.10 -24.67 -34.82
N ARG A 9 11.78 -25.44 -35.66
CA ARG A 9 11.72 -26.92 -35.66
C ARG A 9 12.62 -27.58 -34.61
N MET A 10 13.35 -26.80 -33.80
CA MET A 10 14.26 -27.33 -32.80
C MET A 10 13.53 -27.65 -31.49
N SER A 11 13.74 -28.85 -30.95
CA SER A 11 13.19 -29.24 -29.66
C SER A 11 13.87 -28.49 -28.50
N PHE A 12 13.16 -28.34 -27.38
CA PHE A 12 13.76 -27.74 -26.17
C PHE A 12 14.93 -28.55 -25.63
N ALA A 13 14.89 -29.89 -25.69
CA ALA A 13 16.02 -30.73 -25.30
C ALA A 13 17.29 -30.39 -26.09
N ARG A 14 17.16 -30.22 -27.42
CA ARG A 14 18.27 -29.83 -28.29
C ARG A 14 18.73 -28.39 -28.01
N TRP A 15 17.79 -27.47 -27.82
CA TRP A 15 18.12 -26.08 -27.46
C TRP A 15 18.92 -26.02 -26.15
N ARG A 16 18.47 -26.72 -25.11
CA ARG A 16 19.14 -26.77 -23.79
C ARG A 16 20.54 -27.37 -23.88
N ALA A 17 20.71 -28.44 -24.66
CA ALA A 17 22.03 -29.05 -24.89
C ALA A 17 23.01 -28.08 -25.58
N ILE A 18 22.56 -27.38 -26.63
CA ILE A 18 23.37 -26.37 -27.33
C ILE A 18 23.72 -25.22 -26.38
N ARG A 19 22.74 -24.77 -25.58
CA ARG A 19 22.95 -23.69 -24.61
C ARG A 19 23.95 -24.09 -23.53
N ALA A 20 23.83 -25.30 -22.99
CA ALA A 20 24.74 -25.83 -21.98
C ALA A 20 26.19 -25.91 -22.48
N GLN A 21 26.41 -26.23 -23.76
CA GLN A 21 27.74 -26.20 -24.36
C GLN A 21 28.32 -24.78 -24.47
N GLN A 22 27.46 -23.77 -24.66
CA GLN A 22 27.88 -22.36 -24.75
C GLN A 22 28.15 -21.73 -23.39
N THR A 23 27.33 -22.02 -22.38
CA THR A 23 27.39 -21.41 -21.04
C THR A 23 28.15 -22.25 -20.03
N GLY A 24 28.44 -23.52 -20.33
CA GLY A 24 29.04 -24.49 -19.41
C GLY A 24 28.09 -25.00 -18.33
N LYS A 25 26.83 -24.56 -18.30
CA LYS A 25 25.82 -24.94 -17.31
C LYS A 25 24.49 -25.25 -17.99
N GLU A 26 23.82 -26.30 -17.55
CA GLU A 26 22.49 -26.64 -18.06
C GLU A 26 21.50 -25.51 -17.72
N PRO A 27 20.78 -24.97 -18.72
CA PRO A 27 19.83 -23.90 -18.49
C PRO A 27 18.63 -24.41 -17.69
N ASP A 28 18.18 -23.57 -16.75
CA ASP A 28 16.98 -23.82 -15.97
C ASP A 28 15.71 -23.73 -16.84
N ARG A 29 14.57 -24.21 -16.33
CA ARG A 29 13.28 -24.15 -17.03
C ARG A 29 12.81 -22.72 -17.24
N LEU A 30 13.05 -21.84 -16.26
CA LEU A 30 12.72 -20.41 -16.38
C LEU A 30 13.63 -19.74 -17.43
N GLU A 31 14.94 -20.00 -17.39
CA GLU A 31 15.89 -19.49 -18.39
C GLU A 31 15.55 -19.99 -19.80
N THR A 32 15.22 -21.28 -19.92
CA THR A 32 14.77 -21.87 -21.19
C THR A 32 13.52 -21.14 -21.69
N PHE A 33 12.56 -20.85 -20.82
CA PHE A 33 11.35 -20.14 -21.22
C PHE A 33 11.65 -18.71 -21.69
N GLU A 34 12.40 -17.93 -20.90
CA GLU A 34 12.78 -16.54 -21.23
C GLU A 34 13.49 -16.46 -22.59
N ASN A 35 14.47 -17.33 -22.83
CA ASN A 35 15.23 -17.31 -24.09
C ASN A 35 14.42 -17.80 -25.29
N THR A 36 13.56 -18.81 -25.10
CA THR A 36 12.77 -19.39 -26.20
C THR A 36 11.50 -18.60 -26.51
N HIS A 37 11.12 -17.64 -25.68
CA HIS A 37 10.00 -16.72 -25.91
C HIS A 37 10.45 -15.27 -26.16
N THR A 38 11.75 -15.08 -26.38
CA THR A 38 12.35 -13.83 -26.84
C THR A 38 12.85 -14.00 -28.27
N ARG A 39 12.57 -13.02 -29.14
CA ARG A 39 13.05 -13.00 -30.53
C ARG A 39 14.49 -12.47 -30.58
N LYS A 40 15.19 -12.71 -31.68
CA LYS A 40 16.58 -12.23 -31.87
C LYS A 40 16.73 -10.71 -31.80
N ASN A 41 15.66 -9.96 -32.06
CA ASN A 41 15.62 -8.50 -31.94
C ASN A 41 15.32 -8.01 -30.51
N GLY A 42 15.24 -8.90 -29.53
CA GLY A 42 14.93 -8.57 -28.13
C GLY A 42 13.44 -8.40 -27.82
N THR A 43 12.56 -8.46 -28.82
CA THR A 43 11.10 -8.35 -28.58
C THR A 43 10.50 -9.69 -28.17
N TYR A 44 9.50 -9.65 -27.30
CA TYR A 44 8.78 -10.85 -26.87
C TYR A 44 7.83 -11.36 -27.96
N VAL A 45 7.51 -12.66 -27.90
CA VAL A 45 6.65 -13.28 -28.92
C VAL A 45 5.24 -12.70 -28.91
N ASN A 46 4.68 -12.47 -27.72
CA ASN A 46 3.41 -11.80 -27.50
C ASN A 46 3.38 -11.03 -26.17
N GLU A 47 2.36 -10.22 -25.97
CA GLU A 47 2.20 -9.42 -24.75
C GLU A 47 2.08 -10.29 -23.49
N TYR A 48 1.37 -11.41 -23.56
CA TYR A 48 1.26 -12.34 -22.42
C TYR A 48 2.62 -12.94 -22.00
N THR A 49 3.52 -13.24 -22.93
CA THR A 49 4.88 -13.67 -22.60
C THR A 49 5.70 -12.55 -21.98
N ALA A 50 5.49 -11.30 -22.44
CA ALA A 50 6.16 -10.14 -21.86
C ALA A 50 5.77 -9.97 -20.39
N THR A 51 4.48 -10.04 -20.06
CA THR A 51 4.00 -9.91 -18.67
C THR A 51 4.51 -11.03 -17.77
N LEU A 52 4.59 -12.27 -18.27
CA LEU A 52 5.16 -13.38 -17.50
C LEU A 52 6.65 -13.20 -17.22
N ILE A 53 7.43 -12.78 -18.21
CA ILE A 53 8.88 -12.58 -18.06
C ILE A 53 9.17 -11.38 -17.16
N GLU A 54 8.43 -10.28 -17.31
CA GLU A 54 8.53 -9.11 -16.43
C GLU A 54 8.26 -9.50 -14.97
N LYS A 55 7.17 -10.23 -14.72
CA LYS A 55 6.83 -10.73 -13.38
C LYS A 55 7.90 -11.69 -12.84
N ALA A 56 8.54 -12.49 -13.71
CA ALA A 56 9.66 -13.34 -13.31
C ALA A 56 10.85 -12.51 -12.81
N HIS A 57 11.20 -11.42 -13.50
CA HIS A 57 12.28 -10.52 -13.11
C HIS A 57 11.98 -9.82 -11.78
N THR A 58 10.74 -9.35 -11.56
CA THR A 58 10.32 -8.75 -10.28
C THR A 58 10.48 -9.73 -9.12
N LEU A 59 9.95 -10.95 -9.26
CA LEU A 59 10.04 -11.99 -8.23
C LEU A 59 11.49 -12.39 -7.91
N ARG A 60 12.38 -12.30 -8.91
CA ARG A 60 13.81 -12.59 -8.74
C ARG A 60 14.52 -11.48 -7.94
N GLN A 61 14.11 -10.22 -8.11
CA GLN A 61 14.64 -9.09 -7.35
C GLN A 61 14.15 -9.08 -5.89
N GLU A 62 12.95 -9.61 -5.64
CA GLU A 62 12.40 -9.79 -4.29
C GLU A 62 13.17 -10.85 -3.47
N GLY A 63 14.08 -11.62 -4.09
CA GLY A 63 15.14 -12.38 -3.41
C GLY A 63 14.71 -13.63 -2.63
N SER A 64 13.42 -13.96 -2.59
CA SER A 64 12.91 -15.02 -1.69
C SER A 64 12.61 -16.36 -2.38
N ALA A 65 12.51 -16.44 -3.71
CA ALA A 65 11.99 -17.61 -4.41
C ALA A 65 13.00 -18.23 -5.38
N ASP A 66 13.08 -19.56 -5.39
CA ASP A 66 13.85 -20.32 -6.39
C ASP A 66 13.20 -20.20 -7.78
N ASN A 67 14.01 -20.27 -8.84
CA ASN A 67 13.54 -20.10 -10.23
C ASN A 67 12.46 -21.12 -10.61
N GLU A 68 12.56 -22.33 -10.05
CA GLU A 68 11.57 -23.39 -10.22
C GLU A 68 10.20 -23.01 -9.62
N GLN A 69 10.19 -22.40 -8.43
CA GLN A 69 8.96 -21.90 -7.79
C GLN A 69 8.38 -20.71 -8.55
N ILE A 70 9.23 -19.80 -9.01
CA ILE A 70 8.83 -18.67 -9.86
C ILE A 70 8.16 -19.20 -11.14
N PHE A 71 8.78 -20.18 -11.79
CA PHE A 71 8.25 -20.78 -13.01
C PHE A 71 6.86 -21.40 -12.81
N GLN A 72 6.68 -22.17 -11.74
CA GLN A 72 5.37 -22.76 -11.39
C GLN A 72 4.32 -21.69 -11.05
N LYS A 73 4.71 -20.60 -10.38
CA LYS A 73 3.81 -19.46 -10.08
C LYS A 73 3.32 -18.73 -11.34
N LEU A 74 4.14 -18.72 -12.40
CA LEU A 74 3.84 -18.03 -13.66
C LEU A 74 2.98 -18.86 -14.60
N LEU A 75 3.29 -20.15 -14.76
CA LEU A 75 2.64 -21.02 -15.74
C LEU A 75 1.63 -22.00 -15.13
N GLY A 76 1.55 -22.04 -13.80
CA GLY A 76 0.72 -22.95 -13.04
C GLY A 76 1.31 -24.36 -12.96
N PRO A 77 0.49 -25.34 -12.49
CA PRO A 77 0.90 -26.73 -12.41
C PRO A 77 1.36 -27.30 -13.75
N GLU A 78 2.26 -28.28 -13.67
CA GLU A 78 2.75 -29.00 -14.84
C GLU A 78 1.64 -29.80 -15.55
N HIS A 79 1.82 -30.04 -16.84
CA HIS A 79 0.87 -30.84 -17.60
C HIS A 79 0.99 -32.32 -17.22
N PRO A 80 -0.14 -33.06 -17.14
CA PRO A 80 -0.11 -34.50 -16.98
C PRO A 80 0.74 -35.15 -18.07
N GLY A 81 1.70 -35.98 -17.67
CA GLY A 81 2.56 -36.74 -18.59
C GLY A 81 3.65 -35.96 -19.31
N ARG A 82 3.79 -34.63 -19.12
CA ARG A 82 4.90 -33.88 -19.75
C ARG A 82 5.31 -32.64 -18.95
N VAL A 83 6.63 -32.49 -18.79
CA VAL A 83 7.24 -31.30 -18.20
C VAL A 83 7.45 -30.19 -19.23
N ARG A 84 6.97 -28.98 -18.93
CA ARG A 84 7.19 -27.77 -19.73
C ARG A 84 8.68 -27.44 -19.82
N CYS A 85 9.09 -26.89 -20.96
CA CYS A 85 10.47 -26.47 -21.25
C CYS A 85 11.56 -27.57 -21.20
N ALA A 86 11.26 -28.81 -20.79
CA ALA A 86 12.24 -29.88 -20.70
C ALA A 86 12.51 -30.60 -22.04
N GLY A 87 11.52 -30.64 -22.93
CA GLY A 87 11.61 -31.32 -24.23
C GLY A 87 10.49 -32.34 -24.44
N LEU A 88 10.80 -33.41 -25.18
CA LEU A 88 9.94 -34.58 -25.36
C LEU A 88 10.50 -35.72 -24.50
N GLY A 89 9.64 -36.42 -23.76
CA GLY A 89 10.05 -37.56 -22.93
C GLY A 89 9.82 -37.33 -21.43
N PRO A 90 10.39 -36.28 -20.81
CA PRO A 90 10.27 -36.09 -19.37
C PRO A 90 8.82 -35.95 -18.91
N THR A 91 8.37 -36.88 -18.07
CA THR A 91 7.13 -36.78 -17.32
C THR A 91 7.42 -36.17 -15.94
N PRO A 92 6.44 -35.53 -15.29
CA PRO A 92 6.65 -34.98 -13.95
C PRO A 92 7.23 -35.98 -12.94
N SER A 93 6.76 -37.24 -12.94
CA SER A 93 7.26 -38.28 -12.03
C SER A 93 8.70 -38.71 -12.32
N THR A 94 9.12 -38.67 -13.59
CA THR A 94 10.51 -39.00 -13.96
C THR A 94 11.47 -37.84 -13.75
N TYR A 95 10.98 -36.60 -13.87
CA TYR A 95 11.81 -35.40 -13.84
C TYR A 95 12.01 -34.87 -12.42
N PHE A 96 10.94 -34.78 -11.65
CA PHE A 96 10.99 -34.34 -10.25
C PHE A 96 11.15 -35.51 -9.26
N GLY A 97 11.15 -36.75 -9.78
CA GLY A 97 11.14 -37.98 -8.98
C GLY A 97 9.72 -38.38 -8.54
N PRO A 98 9.59 -39.50 -7.82
CA PRO A 98 8.33 -39.89 -7.22
C PRO A 98 7.89 -38.78 -6.26
N SER A 99 6.94 -37.98 -6.72
CA SER A 99 6.19 -37.08 -5.86
C SER A 99 5.60 -37.94 -4.75
N SER A 100 5.86 -37.61 -3.48
CA SER A 100 5.27 -38.30 -2.33
C SER A 100 3.74 -38.14 -2.25
N SER A 101 3.09 -37.71 -3.32
CA SER A 101 1.67 -37.38 -3.43
C SER A 101 0.70 -38.56 -3.28
N SER A 102 1.17 -39.80 -3.17
CA SER A 102 0.32 -40.92 -2.72
C SER A 102 0.24 -41.07 -1.19
N ALA A 103 1.10 -40.38 -0.42
CA ALA A 103 1.01 -40.29 1.04
C ALA A 103 0.86 -38.83 1.54
N SER A 104 1.29 -37.85 0.75
CA SER A 104 1.38 -36.44 1.16
C SER A 104 0.18 -35.58 0.78
N THR A 105 -0.74 -36.05 -0.07
CA THR A 105 -1.96 -35.27 -0.41
C THR A 105 -2.91 -35.12 0.78
N SER A 106 -2.73 -35.91 1.85
CA SER A 106 -3.45 -35.71 3.13
C SER A 106 -2.62 -34.94 4.17
N SER A 107 -1.30 -34.85 4.07
CA SER A 107 -0.46 -34.24 5.13
C SER A 107 -0.08 -32.79 4.83
N THR A 108 0.30 -32.44 3.60
CA THR A 108 0.62 -31.04 3.26
C THR A 108 -0.64 -30.19 3.10
N THR A 109 -1.75 -30.75 2.61
CA THR A 109 -3.06 -30.09 2.66
C THR A 109 -3.51 -29.85 4.10
N THR A 110 -3.33 -30.82 5.01
CA THR A 110 -3.69 -30.65 6.43
C THR A 110 -2.79 -29.64 7.14
N LEU A 111 -1.47 -29.63 6.89
CA LEU A 111 -0.57 -28.64 7.47
C LEU A 111 -0.87 -27.22 6.95
N CYS A 112 -1.04 -27.05 5.62
CA CYS A 112 -1.47 -25.77 5.06
C CYS A 112 -2.87 -25.38 5.54
N SER A 113 -3.79 -26.34 5.74
CA SER A 113 -5.13 -26.07 6.28
C SER A 113 -5.07 -25.61 7.74
N ASN A 114 -4.20 -26.20 8.56
CA ASN A 114 -4.03 -25.81 9.96
C ASN A 114 -3.41 -24.41 10.11
N GLU A 115 -2.42 -24.08 9.27
CA GLU A 115 -1.82 -22.74 9.24
C GLU A 115 -2.83 -21.69 8.74
N VAL A 116 -3.63 -22.01 7.71
CA VAL A 116 -4.72 -21.16 7.24
C VAL A 116 -5.80 -20.98 8.31
N VAL A 117 -6.12 -22.01 9.08
CA VAL A 117 -7.06 -21.93 10.21
C VAL A 117 -6.49 -21.08 11.35
N ALA A 118 -5.22 -21.26 11.71
CA ALA A 118 -4.56 -20.49 12.76
C ALA A 118 -4.47 -18.99 12.40
N LEU A 119 -4.04 -18.68 11.18
CA LEU A 119 -4.07 -17.30 10.65
C LEU A 119 -5.50 -16.76 10.58
N GLY A 120 -6.48 -17.62 10.29
CA GLY A 120 -7.90 -17.27 10.32
C GLY A 120 -8.36 -16.82 11.70
N ILE A 121 -7.92 -17.47 12.77
CA ILE A 121 -8.23 -17.11 14.16
C ILE A 121 -7.58 -15.76 14.52
N GLU A 122 -6.29 -15.59 14.22
CA GLU A 122 -5.58 -14.33 14.50
C GLU A 122 -6.21 -13.15 13.75
N VAL A 123 -6.63 -13.35 12.49
CA VAL A 123 -7.36 -12.33 11.73
C VAL A 123 -8.71 -11.99 12.36
N VAL A 124 -9.41 -12.97 12.95
CA VAL A 124 -10.68 -12.72 13.66
C VAL A 124 -10.45 -11.95 14.96
N GLU A 125 -9.42 -12.30 15.73
CA GLU A 125 -9.05 -11.59 16.96
C GLU A 125 -8.65 -10.15 16.68
N LEU A 126 -7.73 -9.92 15.71
CA LEU A 126 -7.34 -8.58 15.29
C LEU A 126 -8.53 -7.77 14.77
N ARG A 127 -9.48 -8.40 14.07
CA ARG A 127 -10.72 -7.73 13.65
C ARG A 127 -11.58 -7.31 14.83
N SER A 128 -11.63 -8.11 15.89
CA SER A 128 -12.34 -7.77 17.12
C SER A 128 -11.70 -6.57 17.82
N GLU A 129 -10.37 -6.58 18.00
CA GLU A 129 -9.62 -5.46 18.59
C GLU A 129 -9.81 -4.17 17.79
N VAL A 130 -9.81 -4.25 16.45
CA VAL A 130 -10.07 -3.09 15.59
C VAL A 130 -11.50 -2.57 15.75
N VAL A 131 -12.49 -3.42 16.04
CA VAL A 131 -13.86 -2.99 16.31
C VAL A 131 -13.96 -2.28 17.66
N GLU A 132 -13.30 -2.81 18.69
CA GLU A 132 -13.27 -2.23 20.04
C GLU A 132 -12.57 -0.86 20.04
N LEU A 133 -11.38 -0.77 19.46
CA LEU A 133 -10.66 0.51 19.31
C LEU A 133 -11.48 1.53 18.50
N LYS A 134 -12.23 1.08 17.49
CA LYS A 134 -13.14 1.99 16.75
C LYS A 134 -14.26 2.52 17.63
N SER A 135 -14.82 1.71 18.53
CA SER A 135 -15.83 2.19 19.48
C SER A 135 -15.25 3.21 20.46
N GLU A 136 -14.05 2.96 21.01
CA GLU A 136 -13.38 3.91 21.90
C GLU A 136 -13.08 5.24 21.22
N VAL A 137 -12.62 5.21 19.96
CA VAL A 137 -12.38 6.42 19.17
C VAL A 137 -13.67 7.20 18.93
N VAL A 138 -14.80 6.52 18.72
CA VAL A 138 -16.11 7.19 18.59
C VAL A 138 -16.50 7.85 19.90
N GLU A 139 -16.34 7.17 21.05
CA GLU A 139 -16.66 7.72 22.36
C GLU A 139 -15.79 8.95 22.68
N LEU A 140 -14.47 8.84 22.51
CA LEU A 140 -13.56 9.97 22.69
C LEU A 140 -13.91 11.15 21.78
N LYS A 141 -14.30 10.89 20.54
CA LYS A 141 -14.74 11.94 19.61
C LYS A 141 -16.02 12.63 20.08
N THR A 142 -16.96 11.90 20.67
CA THR A 142 -18.16 12.50 21.27
C THR A 142 -17.83 13.38 22.48
N GLU A 143 -16.90 12.93 23.34
CA GLU A 143 -16.50 13.69 24.52
C GLU A 143 -15.73 14.96 24.16
N VAL A 144 -14.82 14.88 23.18
CA VAL A 144 -14.14 16.07 22.63
C VAL A 144 -15.15 17.07 22.03
N GLY A 145 -16.20 16.58 21.35
CA GLY A 145 -17.27 17.44 20.85
C GLY A 145 -18.06 18.13 21.97
N ARG A 146 -18.33 17.41 23.06
CA ARG A 146 -19.02 17.94 24.25
C ARG A 146 -18.20 19.02 24.94
N LEU A 147 -16.89 18.78 25.13
CA LEU A 147 -15.95 19.75 25.68
C LEU A 147 -15.84 21.00 24.80
N GLY A 148 -15.79 20.83 23.47
CA GLY A 148 -15.79 21.95 22.52
C GLY A 148 -17.02 22.85 22.66
N SER A 149 -18.21 22.25 22.75
CA SER A 149 -19.46 23.00 22.96
C SER A 149 -19.48 23.76 24.29
N GLY A 150 -18.96 23.14 25.36
CA GLY A 150 -18.82 23.79 26.66
C GLY A 150 -17.87 25.00 26.62
N MET A 151 -16.76 24.88 25.88
CA MET A 151 -15.82 25.99 25.70
C MET A 151 -16.45 27.18 24.95
N GLU A 152 -17.26 26.92 23.92
CA GLU A 152 -18.02 27.96 23.21
C GLU A 152 -19.02 28.68 24.13
N GLN A 153 -19.71 27.92 24.99
CA GLN A 153 -20.63 28.51 25.97
C GLN A 153 -19.90 29.42 26.96
N LEU A 154 -18.79 28.97 27.53
CA LEU A 154 -17.97 29.80 28.43
C LEU A 154 -17.46 31.07 27.74
N GLN A 155 -17.07 30.96 26.47
CA GLN A 155 -16.62 32.12 25.68
C GLN A 155 -17.75 33.15 25.52
N MET A 156 -18.98 32.71 25.21
CA MET A 156 -20.15 33.59 25.15
C MET A 156 -20.45 34.28 26.48
N GLU A 157 -20.35 33.55 27.61
CA GLU A 157 -20.57 34.13 28.94
C GLU A 157 -19.52 35.20 29.27
N VAL A 158 -18.25 34.95 28.96
CA VAL A 158 -17.16 35.91 29.14
C VAL A 158 -17.39 37.16 28.28
N ASP A 159 -17.78 37.00 27.02
CA ASP A 159 -18.01 38.15 26.13
C ASP A 159 -19.26 38.96 26.53
N THR A 160 -20.30 38.29 27.04
CA THR A 160 -21.47 38.93 27.64
C THR A 160 -21.08 39.73 28.89
N LEU A 161 -20.26 39.15 29.77
CA LEU A 161 -19.78 39.83 30.98
C LEU A 161 -18.91 41.04 30.64
N LYS A 162 -18.01 40.92 29.65
CA LYS A 162 -17.22 42.07 29.15
C LYS A 162 -18.13 43.19 28.65
N ALA A 163 -19.17 42.86 27.87
CA ALA A 163 -20.11 43.86 27.35
C ALA A 163 -20.86 44.58 28.48
N PHE A 164 -21.29 43.84 29.51
CA PHE A 164 -21.93 44.41 30.70
C PHE A 164 -21.01 45.39 31.44
N ILE A 165 -19.75 45.00 31.67
CA ILE A 165 -18.76 45.85 32.34
C ILE A 165 -18.50 47.13 31.53
N LEU A 166 -18.34 47.02 30.20
CA LEU A 166 -18.16 48.18 29.32
C LEU A 166 -19.36 49.15 29.40
N GLN A 167 -20.59 48.62 29.40
CA GLN A 167 -21.79 49.45 29.54
C GLN A 167 -21.82 50.22 30.87
N HIS A 168 -21.43 49.57 31.97
CA HIS A 168 -21.36 50.21 33.29
C HIS A 168 -20.30 51.32 33.33
N LEU A 169 -19.10 51.06 32.82
CA LEU A 169 -18.03 52.07 32.76
C LEU A 169 -18.40 53.28 31.89
N CYS A 170 -19.12 53.07 30.79
CA CYS A 170 -19.64 54.15 29.96
C CYS A 170 -20.72 54.99 30.66
N ARG A 171 -21.48 54.40 31.60
CA ARG A 171 -22.53 55.10 32.36
C ARG A 171 -21.98 55.89 33.54
N GLU A 172 -20.90 55.43 34.17
CA GLU A 172 -20.21 56.15 35.26
C GLU A 172 -19.38 57.35 34.75
N LYS A 173 -18.85 57.28 33.52
CA LYS A 173 -18.17 58.41 32.87
C LYS A 173 -19.18 59.33 32.18
N GLY A 174 -19.93 60.12 32.96
CA GLY A 174 -20.71 61.23 32.44
C GLY A 174 -19.83 62.24 31.65
N PRO A 175 -20.42 63.08 30.78
CA PRO A 175 -19.66 63.98 29.92
C PRO A 175 -18.82 64.93 30.79
N ILE A 176 -17.52 64.92 30.57
CA ILE A 176 -16.60 65.87 31.19
C ILE A 176 -16.87 67.21 30.52
N GLU A 177 -17.75 68.04 31.08
CA GLU A 177 -17.86 69.45 30.73
C GLU A 177 -16.54 70.16 31.08
N GLY A 178 -15.57 70.08 30.16
CA GLY A 178 -14.35 70.87 30.23
C GLY A 178 -14.69 72.31 29.86
N SER A 179 -14.91 73.17 30.86
CA SER A 179 -14.95 74.62 30.65
C SER A 179 -13.56 75.14 30.27
N PHE A 180 -13.17 75.04 29.01
CA PHE A 180 -11.99 75.73 28.50
C PHE A 180 -12.34 77.20 28.26
N ARG A 181 -12.12 78.04 29.29
CA ARG A 181 -12.26 79.50 29.19
C ARG A 181 -11.08 80.04 28.37
N ALA A 182 -11.34 80.49 27.15
CA ALA A 182 -10.37 81.24 26.35
C ALA A 182 -10.02 82.58 27.04
N PRO A 183 -8.75 83.03 27.02
CA PRO A 183 -8.40 84.33 27.56
C PRO A 183 -8.87 85.44 26.61
N SER A 184 -9.77 86.31 27.10
CA SER A 184 -10.16 87.54 26.42
C SER A 184 -9.03 88.58 26.56
N SER A 185 -8.48 89.02 25.43
CA SER A 185 -7.57 90.15 25.31
C SER A 185 -8.28 91.46 25.65
N SER A 186 -7.85 92.14 26.71
CA SER A 186 -8.23 93.53 26.98
C SER A 186 -7.18 94.49 26.40
N SER A 187 -7.55 95.10 25.28
CA SER A 187 -6.93 96.29 24.72
C SER A 187 -7.08 97.47 25.68
N GLN A 188 -5.96 98.17 25.91
CA GLN A 188 -5.91 99.40 26.71
C GLN A 188 -6.66 100.53 25.99
N SER A 189 -7.62 101.15 26.68
CA SER A 189 -8.25 102.40 26.25
C SER A 189 -7.62 103.58 27.00
N ALA A 190 -7.25 104.58 26.22
CA ALA A 190 -6.67 105.85 26.63
C ALA A 190 -7.66 106.70 27.44
N THR A 191 -7.14 107.45 28.40
CA THR A 191 -7.79 108.68 28.91
C THR A 191 -6.78 109.82 28.97
N ARG A 192 -7.25 110.92 28.39
CA ARG A 192 -6.69 112.26 28.15
C ARG A 192 -6.36 113.02 29.44
N GLY A 193 -5.35 113.88 29.38
CA GLY A 193 -5.00 114.89 30.38
C GLY A 193 -3.63 115.48 30.12
#